data_AF-A0A6M2A3Q9-F1
#
_entry.id   AF-A0A6M2A3Q9-F1
#
_cell.length_a   1.000
_cell.length_b   1.000
_cell.length_c   1.000
_cell.angle_alpha   90.00
_cell.angle_beta   90.00
_cell.angle_gamma   90.00
#
_symmetry.space_group_name_H-M   'P 1'
#
loop_
_entity.id
_entity.type
_entity.pdbx_description
1 polymer ?
#
loop_
_entity_poly.entity_id
_entity_poly.type
_entity_poly.pdbx_seq_one_letter_code
_entity_poly.pdbx_strand_id
1 'polypeptide(L)'
;MWAREIEFMLACWLSISPFIFGYPKDAIFFWLSDLACSSLLAFCALISYYKPLRKMHLCNLIVAFYLISLSFLLRGSPHYEPLQNYMALGVLLLMISIVPTEAEKPPIPWREFYEKMKK
;
A
#
# COMPACT_ATOMS: atom_id res chain seq x y z
N MET A 1 -7.26 -0.85 -12.72
CA MET A 1 -7.78 -0.41 -11.43
C MET A 1 -7.48 -1.44 -10.34
N TRP A 2 -7.38 -2.74 -10.67
CA TRP A 2 -7.11 -3.82 -9.71
C TRP A 2 -5.97 -3.54 -8.71
N ALA A 3 -4.85 -2.96 -9.15
CA ALA A 3 -3.72 -2.66 -8.27
C ALA A 3 -4.06 -1.68 -7.13
N ARG A 4 -4.87 -0.64 -7.41
CA ARG A 4 -5.27 0.34 -6.38
C ARG A 4 -6.34 -0.23 -5.44
N GLU A 5 -7.20 -1.10 -5.96
CA GLU A 5 -8.17 -1.85 -5.16
C GLU A 5 -7.46 -2.79 -4.18
N ILE A 6 -6.45 -3.53 -4.65
CA ILE A 6 -5.66 -4.44 -3.80
C ILE A 6 -4.94 -3.63 -2.71
N GLU A 7 -4.33 -2.49 -3.03
CA GLU A 7 -3.71 -1.64 -2.00
C GLU A 7 -4.70 -1.15 -0.95
N PHE A 8 -5.90 -0.77 -1.36
CA PHE A 8 -6.94 -0.39 -0.42
C PHE A 8 -7.38 -1.59 0.45
N MET A 9 -7.50 -2.79 -0.13
CA MET A 9 -7.77 -4.01 0.65
C MET A 9 -6.65 -4.32 1.65
N LEU A 10 -5.38 -4.13 1.26
CA LEU A 10 -4.23 -4.27 2.15
C LEU A 10 -4.25 -3.21 3.26
N ALA A 11 -4.76 -2.00 2.99
CA ALA A 11 -4.95 -0.96 4.00
C ALA A 11 -6.01 -1.39 5.04
N CYS A 12 -7.15 -1.91 4.57
CA CYS A 12 -8.17 -2.47 5.44
C CYS A 12 -7.64 -3.63 6.27
N TRP A 13 -6.87 -4.54 5.66
CA TRP A 13 -6.23 -5.64 6.36
C TRP A 13 -5.30 -5.15 7.47
N LEU A 14 -4.42 -4.19 7.17
CA LEU A 14 -3.49 -3.62 8.15
C LEU A 14 -4.21 -2.88 9.28
N SER A 15 -5.37 -2.28 9.02
CA SER A 15 -6.20 -1.66 10.07
C SER A 15 -6.85 -2.69 10.99
N ILE A 16 -7.12 -3.91 10.50
CA ILE A 16 -7.80 -4.97 11.26
C ILE A 16 -6.78 -5.89 11.96
N SER A 17 -5.54 -5.97 11.47
CA SER A 17 -4.52 -6.87 12.00
C SER A 17 -4.25 -6.77 13.51
N PRO A 18 -4.27 -5.59 14.18
CA PRO A 18 -4.11 -5.52 15.63
C PRO A 18 -5.13 -6.35 16.41
N PHE A 19 -6.36 -6.43 15.90
CA PHE A 19 -7.46 -7.17 16.53
C PHE A 19 -7.34 -8.69 16.29
N ILE A 20 -6.82 -9.09 15.13
CA ILE A 20 -6.62 -10.50 14.78
C ILE A 20 -5.46 -11.09 15.59
N PHE A 21 -4.34 -10.38 15.66
CA PHE A 21 -3.15 -10.82 16.39
C PHE A 21 -3.21 -10.48 17.89
N GLY A 22 -4.28 -9.84 18.36
CA GLY A 22 -4.50 -9.58 19.78
C GLY A 22 -3.39 -8.75 20.42
N TYR A 23 -2.98 -7.65 19.79
CA TYR A 23 -1.88 -6.81 20.31
C TYR A 23 -2.14 -6.40 21.76
N PRO A 24 -1.17 -6.55 22.68
CA PRO A 24 -1.34 -6.10 24.05
C PRO A 24 -1.52 -4.58 24.11
N LYS A 25 -2.24 -4.10 25.14
CA LYS A 25 -2.52 -2.66 25.30
C LYS A 25 -1.24 -1.81 25.41
N ASP A 26 -0.17 -2.42 25.87
CA ASP A 26 1.13 -1.77 26.09
C ASP A 26 1.95 -1.67 24.79
N ALA A 27 1.53 -2.38 23.72
CA ALA A 27 2.14 -2.35 22.39
C ALA A 27 1.69 -1.12 21.57
N ILE A 28 1.67 0.06 22.19
CA ILE A 28 1.20 1.32 21.60
C ILE A 28 1.93 1.63 20.29
N PHE A 29 3.21 1.32 20.21
CA PHE A 29 4.02 1.51 19.01
C PHE A 29 3.44 0.80 17.79
N PHE A 30 3.08 -0.49 17.92
CA PHE A 30 2.52 -1.27 16.82
C PHE A 30 1.12 -0.78 16.40
N TRP A 31 0.30 -0.38 17.37
CA TRP A 31 -1.00 0.24 17.10
C TRP A 31 -0.87 1.52 16.29
N LEU A 32 0.06 2.40 16.68
CA LEU A 32 0.27 3.68 16.01
C LEU A 32 0.85 3.47 14.60
N SER A 33 1.79 2.53 14.45
CA SER A 33 2.34 2.15 13.15
C SER A 33 1.24 1.61 12.21
N ASP A 34 0.36 0.73 12.68
CA ASP A 34 -0.74 0.16 11.89
C ASP A 34 -1.73 1.23 11.45
N LEU A 35 -2.13 2.11 12.37
CA LEU A 35 -3.08 3.17 12.07
C LEU A 35 -2.48 4.19 11.09
N ALA A 36 -1.23 4.60 11.29
CA ALA A 36 -0.55 5.54 10.40
C ALA A 36 -0.34 4.94 9.00
N CYS A 37 0.16 3.71 8.92
CA CYS A 37 0.43 3.04 7.64
C CYS A 37 -0.86 2.74 6.89
N SER A 38 -1.89 2.21 7.56
CA SER A 38 -3.18 1.90 6.91
C SER A 38 -3.88 3.16 6.40
N SER A 39 -3.87 4.24 7.18
CA SER A 39 -4.44 5.53 6.77
C SER A 39 -3.72 6.11 5.56
N LEU A 40 -2.39 6.11 5.58
CA LEU A 40 -1.57 6.60 4.47
C LEU A 40 -1.80 5.77 3.21
N LEU A 41 -1.81 4.44 3.35
CA LEU A 41 -2.02 3.51 2.24
C LEU A 41 -3.40 3.69 1.60
N ALA A 42 -4.46 3.75 2.42
CA ALA A 42 -5.82 3.99 1.94
C ALA A 42 -5.95 5.34 1.24
N PHE A 43 -5.40 6.40 1.83
CA PHE A 43 -5.43 7.75 1.26
C PHE A 43 -4.72 7.81 -0.10
N CYS A 44 -3.49 7.28 -0.18
CA CYS A 44 -2.70 7.25 -1.41
C CYS A 44 -3.35 6.39 -2.50
N ALA A 45 -3.93 5.24 -2.14
CA ALA A 45 -4.66 4.40 -3.07
C ALA A 45 -5.89 5.11 -3.66
N LEU A 46 -6.73 5.72 -2.81
CA LEU A 46 -7.95 6.39 -3.25
C LEU A 46 -7.67 7.67 -4.05
N ILE A 47 -6.73 8.50 -3.60
CA ILE A 47 -6.42 9.76 -4.29
C ILE A 47 -5.77 9.54 -5.66
N SER A 48 -5.15 8.37 -5.87
CA SER A 48 -4.54 8.01 -7.16
C SER A 48 -5.54 7.86 -8.31
N TYR A 49 -6.85 7.73 -8.02
CA TYR A 49 -7.87 7.75 -9.05
C TYR A 49 -8.06 9.12 -9.70
N TYR A 50 -7.67 10.19 -8.99
CA TYR A 50 -7.72 11.53 -9.53
C TYR A 50 -6.58 11.76 -10.52
N LYS A 51 -6.90 12.05 -11.79
CA LYS A 51 -5.95 12.17 -12.91
C LYS A 51 -4.64 12.93 -12.59
N PRO A 52 -4.66 14.15 -12.00
CA PRO A 52 -3.42 14.87 -11.72
C PRO A 52 -2.61 14.24 -10.58
N LEU A 53 -3.25 13.54 -9.65
CA LEU A 53 -2.64 12.89 -8.49
C LEU A 53 -2.40 11.38 -8.70
N ARG A 54 -2.46 10.91 -9.94
CA ARG A 54 -2.26 9.48 -10.27
C ARG A 54 -0.99 8.88 -9.69
N LYS A 55 0.09 9.66 -9.56
CA LYS A 55 1.38 9.17 -9.05
C LYS A 55 1.44 9.04 -7.52
N MET A 56 0.43 9.50 -6.78
CA MET A 56 0.38 9.40 -5.30
C MET A 56 0.46 7.96 -4.80
N HIS A 57 0.08 7.03 -5.66
CA HIS A 57 0.20 5.60 -5.44
C HIS A 57 1.66 5.16 -5.18
N LEU A 58 2.66 5.91 -5.67
CA LEU A 58 4.07 5.64 -5.41
C LEU A 58 4.49 5.96 -3.97
N CYS A 59 3.74 6.79 -3.24
CA CYS A 59 3.99 7.02 -1.82
C CYS A 59 3.83 5.74 -0.99
N ASN A 60 3.07 4.76 -1.49
CA ASN A 60 2.93 3.45 -0.86
C ASN A 60 4.25 2.67 -0.83
N LEU A 61 5.24 3.02 -1.67
CA LEU A 61 6.61 2.50 -1.55
C LEU A 61 7.24 2.88 -0.21
N ILE A 62 6.98 4.08 0.31
CA ILE A 62 7.51 4.52 1.60
C ILE A 62 6.95 3.64 2.72
N VAL A 63 5.63 3.37 2.68
CA VAL A 63 4.98 2.45 3.64
C VAL A 63 5.58 1.05 3.52
N ALA A 64 5.76 0.55 2.31
CA ALA A 64 6.32 -0.76 2.06
C ALA A 64 7.75 -0.90 2.64
N PHE A 65 8.63 0.08 2.35
CA PHE A 65 9.98 0.10 2.90
C PHE A 65 9.99 0.24 4.42
N TYR A 66 9.10 1.06 4.98
CA TYR A 66 8.97 1.21 6.43
C TYR A 66 8.59 -0.12 7.10
N LEU A 67 7.57 -0.82 6.62
CA LEU A 67 7.13 -2.11 7.17
C LEU A 67 8.22 -3.18 7.06
N ILE A 68 8.90 -3.28 5.93
CA ILE A 68 10.02 -4.21 5.73
C ILE A 68 11.15 -3.87 6.70
N SER A 69 11.58 -2.61 6.75
CA SER A 69 12.68 -2.17 7.59
C SER A 69 12.39 -2.43 9.07
N LEU A 70 11.18 -2.14 9.52
CA LEU A 70 10.74 -2.37 10.90
C LEU A 70 10.77 -3.86 11.25
N SER A 71 10.37 -4.73 10.32
CA SER A 71 10.45 -6.19 10.47
C SER A 71 11.87 -6.69 10.65
N PHE A 72 12.84 -6.10 9.93
CA PHE A 72 14.26 -6.44 10.06
C PHE A 72 14.89 -5.87 11.33
N LEU A 73 14.58 -4.62 11.68
CA LEU A 73 15.19 -3.92 12.82
C LEU A 73 14.72 -4.49 14.16
N LEU A 74 13.47 -4.93 14.27
CA LEU A 74 12.90 -5.50 15.49
C LEU A 74 12.97 -7.04 15.53
N ARG A 75 13.82 -7.64 14.69
CA ARG A 75 14.04 -9.09 14.69
C ARG A 75 14.49 -9.56 16.06
N GLY A 76 13.75 -10.51 16.65
CA GLY A 76 14.00 -11.03 17.99
C GLY A 76 13.13 -10.40 19.10
N SER A 77 12.26 -9.45 18.76
CA SER A 77 11.17 -9.01 19.64
C SER A 77 10.27 -10.18 20.04
N PRO A 78 9.75 -10.22 21.28
CA PRO A 78 8.77 -11.22 21.70
C PRO A 78 7.47 -11.19 20.87
N HIS A 79 7.19 -10.08 20.18
CA HIS A 79 6.04 -9.91 19.30
C HIS A 79 6.41 -10.23 17.85
N TYR A 80 6.47 -11.52 17.52
CA TYR A 80 6.89 -11.99 16.19
C TYR A 80 5.76 -11.94 15.14
N GLU A 81 4.50 -12.10 15.55
CA GLU A 81 3.33 -12.14 14.65
C GLU A 81 3.10 -10.83 13.88
N PRO A 82 3.14 -9.63 14.50
CA PRO A 82 3.02 -8.35 13.79
C PRO A 82 4.12 -8.16 12.74
N LEU A 83 5.36 -8.53 13.08
CA LEU A 83 6.52 -8.34 12.23
C LEU A 83 6.49 -9.26 11.01
N GLN A 84 5.97 -10.49 11.14
CA GLN A 84 5.74 -11.36 9.99
C GLN A 84 4.67 -10.79 9.04
N ASN A 85 3.58 -10.25 9.60
CA ASN A 85 2.55 -9.58 8.82
C ASN A 85 3.12 -8.37 8.07
N TYR A 86 3.91 -7.52 8.72
CA TYR A 86 4.55 -6.37 8.09
C TYR A 86 5.49 -6.75 6.96
N MET A 87 6.29 -7.81 7.14
CA MET A 87 7.17 -8.31 6.10
C MET A 87 6.37 -8.77 4.88
N ALA A 88 5.32 -9.56 5.08
CA ALA A 88 4.46 -10.05 4.00
C ALA A 88 3.77 -8.89 3.26
N LEU A 89 3.15 -7.97 4.00
CA LEU A 89 2.46 -6.81 3.42
C LEU A 89 3.42 -5.86 2.72
N GLY A 90 4.59 -5.60 3.30
CA GLY A 90 5.58 -4.72 2.71
C GLY A 90 6.09 -5.25 1.36
N VAL A 91 6.36 -6.56 1.26
CA VAL A 91 6.77 -7.17 -0.03
C VAL A 91 5.64 -7.10 -1.06
N LEU A 92 4.41 -7.45 -0.68
CA LEU A 92 3.24 -7.34 -1.57
C LEU A 92 3.04 -5.91 -2.06
N LEU A 93 3.16 -4.93 -1.16
CA LEU A 93 3.06 -3.52 -1.50
C LEU A 93 4.17 -3.07 -2.46
N LEU A 94 5.42 -3.50 -2.28
CA LEU A 94 6.50 -3.17 -3.22
C LEU A 94 6.17 -3.65 -4.64
N MET A 95 5.65 -4.87 -4.77
CA MET A 95 5.30 -5.44 -6.07
C MET A 95 4.18 -4.66 -6.77
N ILE A 96 3.16 -4.26 -6.01
CA ILE A 96 1.93 -3.66 -6.58
C ILE A 96 2.05 -2.14 -6.72
N SER A 97 2.79 -1.47 -5.83
CA SER A 97 2.93 0.00 -5.82
C SER A 97 3.62 0.55 -7.06
N ILE A 98 4.40 -0.27 -7.78
CA ILE A 98 5.06 0.13 -9.03
C ILE A 98 4.07 0.13 -10.22
N VAL A 99 2.99 -0.64 -10.14
CA VAL A 99 2.02 -0.78 -11.24
C VAL A 99 1.23 0.52 -11.45
N PRO A 100 1.29 1.15 -12.63
CA PRO A 100 0.57 2.40 -12.88
C PRO A 100 -0.94 2.26 -12.73
N THR A 101 -1.62 3.31 -12.25
CA THR A 101 -3.09 3.33 -12.08
C THR A 101 -3.84 2.95 -13.37
N GLU A 102 -3.36 3.38 -14.53
CA GLU A 102 -3.98 3.13 -15.83
C GLU A 102 -3.42 1.91 -16.59
N ALA A 103 -2.84 0.92 -15.90
CA ALA A 103 -2.22 -0.24 -16.54
C ALA A 103 -3.16 -1.07 -17.46
N GLU A 104 -4.48 -0.97 -17.25
CA GLU A 104 -5.49 -1.63 -18.10
C GLU A 104 -5.79 -0.86 -19.40
N LYS A 105 -5.38 0.41 -19.49
CA LYS A 105 -5.60 1.23 -20.68
C LYS A 105 -4.40 1.13 -21.62
N PRO A 106 -4.61 1.26 -22.94
CA PRO A 106 -3.50 1.35 -23.87
C PRO A 106 -2.60 2.56 -23.54
N PRO A 107 -1.31 2.51 -23.94
CA PRO A 107 -0.37 3.61 -23.76
C PRO A 107 -0.95 4.95 -24.25
N ILE A 108 -0.59 6.04 -23.57
CA ILE A 108 -1.08 7.39 -23.90
C ILE A 108 -0.84 7.73 -25.39
N PRO A 109 0.34 7.45 -25.99
CA PRO A 109 0.58 7.78 -27.40
C PRO A 109 -0.40 7.08 -28.36
N TRP A 110 -0.83 5.85 -28.04
CA TRP A 110 -1.78 5.11 -28.86
C TRP A 110 -3.17 5.71 -28.76
N ARG A 111 -3.59 6.10 -27.55
CA ARG A 111 -4.87 6.79 -27.33
C ARG A 111 -4.94 8.11 -28.11
N GLU A 112 -3.89 8.90 -28.05
CA GLU A 112 -3.80 10.17 -28.78
C GLU A 112 -3.83 9.96 -30.31
N PHE A 113 -3.19 8.89 -30.82
CA PHE A 113 -3.23 8.53 -32.23
C PHE A 113 -4.65 8.15 -32.69
N TYR A 114 -5.35 7.29 -31.93
CA TYR A 114 -6.73 6.89 -32.26
C TYR A 114 -7.71 8.07 -32.19
N GLU A 115 -7.53 9.02 -31.27
CA GLU A 115 -8.38 10.22 -31.22
C GLU A 115 -8.15 11.15 -32.41
N LYS A 116 -6.92 11.27 -32.90
CA LYS A 116 -6.61 12.04 -34.11
C LYS A 116 -7.25 11.43 -35.36
N MET A 117 -7.32 10.10 -35.47
CA MET A 117 -7.95 9.42 -36.60
C MET A 117 -9.49 9.48 -36.60
N LYS A 118 -10.12 9.79 -35.46
CA LYS A 118 -11.58 9.93 -35.35
C LYS A 118 -12.08 11.33 -35.71
N LYS A 119 -11.20 12.33 -35.78
CA LYS A 119 -11.52 13.72 -36.17
C LYS A 119 -11.34 13.88 -37.66
#